data_AF-A0A7C5I6E5-F1
#
_entry.id   AF-A0A7C5I6E5-F1
#
_cell.length_a   1.000
_cell.length_b   1.000
_cell.length_c   1.000
_cell.angle_alpha   90.00
_cell.angle_beta   90.00
_cell.angle_gamma   90.00
#
_symmetry.space_group_name_H-M   'P 1'
#
loop_
_entity.id
_entity.type
_entity.pdbx_description
1 polymer ?
#
loop_
_entity_poly.entity_id
_entity_poly.type
_entity_poly.pdbx_seq_one_letter_code
_entity_poly.pdbx_strand_id
1 'polypeptide(L)'
;TVLFTEEDAAWLRKSRDILAPQVEQILDVWYGFVGSNPHLLESFKSRKDGKPVAAYLEAVRKRFGQWILDTAAANYDQVWLDYQEEIGRRHHRTKKNQTDGVDAAEHIPFRYLIALVYPITYTLVPFLAKDGAPPDDVHKMYQAWLKSVLMQVILWSRPYVREGDY
;
A
#
# COMPACT_ATOMS: atom_id res chain seq x y z
N THR A 1 -7.37 12.81 -12.59
CA THR A 1 -7.88 12.64 -11.20
C THR A 1 -6.85 12.89 -10.11
N VAL A 2 -5.53 12.75 -10.32
CA VAL A 2 -4.52 13.06 -9.28
C VAL A 2 -3.28 13.82 -9.83
N LEU A 3 -3.43 14.54 -10.95
CA LEU A 3 -2.32 15.19 -11.67
C LEU A 3 -1.14 14.25 -12.00
N PHE A 4 -1.45 12.97 -12.21
CA PHE A 4 -0.48 11.95 -12.63
C PHE A 4 -0.30 12.01 -14.14
N THR A 5 0.95 11.98 -14.57
CA THR A 5 1.40 12.12 -15.95
C THR A 5 2.46 11.07 -16.30
N GLU A 6 2.90 11.01 -17.55
CA GLU A 6 4.03 10.16 -17.97
C GLU A 6 5.33 10.52 -17.25
N GLU A 7 5.53 11.77 -16.85
CA GLU A 7 6.68 12.17 -16.04
C GLU A 7 6.66 11.46 -14.68
N ASP A 8 5.50 11.40 -14.02
CA ASP A 8 5.35 10.68 -12.75
C ASP A 8 5.62 9.18 -12.92
N ALA A 9 5.15 8.57 -14.02
CA ALA A 9 5.45 7.17 -14.33
C ALA A 9 6.95 6.93 -14.52
N ALA A 10 7.65 7.86 -15.18
CA ALA A 10 9.11 7.79 -15.33
C ALA A 10 9.83 7.89 -13.97
N TRP A 11 9.38 8.77 -13.07
CA TRP A 11 9.95 8.89 -11.71
C TRP A 11 9.66 7.68 -10.84
N LEU A 12 8.48 7.05 -10.95
CA LEU A 12 8.22 5.76 -10.31
C LEU A 12 9.19 4.69 -10.79
N ARG A 13 9.38 4.55 -12.10
CA ARG A 13 10.31 3.58 -12.69
C ARG A 13 11.74 3.82 -12.21
N LYS A 14 12.19 5.07 -12.13
CA LYS A 14 13.50 5.43 -11.56
C LYS A 14 13.61 5.04 -10.08
N SER A 15 12.54 5.25 -9.30
CA SER A 15 12.52 4.88 -7.88
C SER A 15 12.60 3.37 -7.65
N ARG A 16 12.22 2.54 -8.63
CA ARG A 16 12.22 1.08 -8.51
C ARG A 16 13.60 0.54 -8.18
N ASP A 17 14.64 0.98 -8.90
CA ASP A 17 16.01 0.50 -8.70
C ASP A 17 16.56 0.94 -7.34
N ILE A 18 16.12 2.09 -6.84
CA ILE A 18 16.49 2.60 -5.53
C ILE A 18 15.80 1.79 -4.42
N LEU A 19 14.50 1.51 -4.56
CA LEU A 19 13.70 0.91 -3.50
C LEU A 19 13.78 -0.62 -3.47
N ALA A 20 14.02 -1.29 -4.60
CA ALA A 20 14.02 -2.75 -4.69
C ALA A 20 15.01 -3.44 -3.73
N PRO A 21 16.27 -2.97 -3.57
CA PRO A 21 17.20 -3.53 -2.59
C PRO A 21 16.82 -3.25 -1.12
N GLN A 22 15.79 -2.43 -0.91
CA GLN A 22 15.41 -1.88 0.39
C GLN A 22 14.02 -2.31 0.88
N VAL A 23 13.35 -3.19 0.12
CA VAL A 23 11.96 -3.57 0.37
C VAL A 23 11.76 -4.06 1.81
N GLU A 24 12.65 -4.90 2.33
CA GLU A 24 12.52 -5.41 3.70
C GLU A 24 12.65 -4.31 4.76
N GLN A 25 13.57 -3.36 4.59
CA GLN A 25 13.73 -2.24 5.52
C GLN A 25 12.54 -1.27 5.46
N ILE A 26 11.97 -1.06 4.28
CA ILE A 26 10.73 -0.28 4.11
C ILE A 26 9.58 -0.97 4.86
N LEU A 27 9.43 -2.28 4.67
CA LEU A 27 8.41 -3.07 5.35
C LEU A 27 8.60 -3.06 6.87
N ASP A 28 9.83 -3.03 7.38
CA ASP A 28 10.09 -2.91 8.82
C ASP A 28 9.56 -1.59 9.39
N VAL A 29 9.78 -0.47 8.68
CA VAL A 29 9.22 0.84 9.07
C VAL A 29 7.69 0.81 9.06
N TRP A 30 7.08 0.27 8.00
CA TRP A 30 5.62 0.24 7.87
C TRP A 30 4.96 -0.69 8.88
N TYR A 31 5.50 -1.89 9.10
CA TYR A 31 4.97 -2.83 10.09
C TYR A 31 5.25 -2.36 11.52
N GLY A 32 6.37 -1.67 11.77
CA GLY A 32 6.63 -1.01 13.05
C GLY A 32 5.59 0.08 13.35
N PHE A 33 5.24 0.90 12.35
CA PHE A 33 4.17 1.89 12.47
C PHE A 33 2.80 1.23 12.74
N VAL A 34 2.41 0.21 11.96
CA VAL A 34 1.14 -0.51 12.20
C VAL A 34 1.12 -1.17 13.57
N GLY A 35 2.20 -1.85 13.97
CA GLY A 35 2.29 -2.57 15.24
C GLY A 35 2.29 -1.67 16.48
N SER A 36 2.80 -0.44 16.36
CA SER A 36 2.81 0.56 17.44
C SER A 36 1.48 1.31 17.59
N ASN A 37 0.53 1.11 16.67
CA ASN A 37 -0.78 1.77 16.68
C ASN A 37 -1.89 0.73 16.90
N PRO A 38 -2.42 0.58 18.13
CA PRO A 38 -3.37 -0.49 18.46
C PRO A 38 -4.60 -0.56 17.54
N HIS A 39 -5.11 0.58 17.10
CA HIS A 39 -6.28 0.67 16.21
C HIS A 39 -6.00 0.23 14.77
N LEU A 40 -4.74 0.25 14.31
CA LEU A 40 -4.34 -0.28 13.01
C LEU A 40 -4.06 -1.78 13.10
N LEU A 41 -3.32 -2.19 14.13
CA LEU A 41 -3.00 -3.59 14.41
C LEU A 41 -4.26 -4.46 14.59
N GLU A 42 -5.37 -3.87 15.02
CA GLU A 42 -6.68 -4.52 15.13
C GLU A 42 -7.07 -5.29 13.86
N SER A 43 -6.71 -4.77 12.68
CA SER A 43 -7.00 -5.40 11.38
C SER A 43 -6.37 -6.79 11.21
N PHE A 44 -5.36 -7.12 12.01
CA PHE A 44 -4.60 -8.37 11.97
C PHE A 44 -4.84 -9.27 13.19
N LYS A 45 -5.71 -8.86 14.12
CA LYS A 45 -6.02 -9.66 15.31
C LYS A 45 -7.05 -10.73 15.01
N SER A 46 -6.83 -11.90 15.61
CA SER A 46 -7.76 -13.01 15.62
C SER A 46 -9.05 -12.63 16.35
N ARG A 47 -10.20 -13.00 15.79
CA ARG A 47 -11.49 -12.79 16.46
C ARG A 47 -11.68 -13.71 17.67
N LYS A 48 -10.94 -14.81 17.73
CA LYS A 48 -11.04 -15.80 18.79
C LYS A 48 -10.41 -15.34 20.10
N ASP A 49 -9.23 -14.73 20.04
CA ASP A 49 -8.43 -14.40 21.24
C ASP A 49 -7.88 -12.97 21.25
N GLY A 50 -8.17 -12.16 20.24
CA GLY A 50 -7.71 -10.77 20.15
C GLY A 50 -6.20 -10.61 19.96
N LYS A 51 -5.46 -11.68 19.64
CA LYS A 51 -4.01 -11.61 19.42
C LYS A 51 -3.69 -11.42 17.95
N PRO A 52 -2.61 -10.69 17.59
CA PRO A 52 -2.15 -10.60 16.22
C PRO A 52 -1.83 -11.98 15.63
N VAL A 53 -2.31 -12.24 14.42
CA VAL A 53 -2.06 -13.51 13.72
C VAL A 53 -0.72 -13.40 12.97
N ALA A 54 0.34 -13.97 13.53
CA ALA A 54 1.70 -13.86 12.98
C ALA A 54 1.81 -14.34 11.52
N ALA A 55 1.27 -15.53 11.21
CA ALA A 55 1.27 -16.07 9.85
C ALA A 55 0.52 -15.17 8.85
N TYR A 56 -0.51 -14.45 9.30
CA TYR A 56 -1.25 -13.50 8.46
C TYR A 56 -0.40 -12.28 8.14
N LEU A 57 0.26 -11.71 9.16
CA LEU A 57 1.18 -10.57 9.00
C LEU A 57 2.31 -10.91 8.03
N GLU A 58 2.92 -12.10 8.16
CA GLU A 58 3.98 -12.58 7.27
C GLU A 58 3.52 -12.78 5.82
N ALA A 59 2.35 -13.38 5.62
CA ALA A 59 1.80 -13.60 4.28
C ALA A 59 1.44 -12.28 3.58
N VAL A 60 0.82 -11.36 4.31
CA VAL A 60 0.53 -10.00 3.82
C VAL A 60 1.82 -9.25 3.54
N ARG A 61 2.85 -9.40 4.38
CA ARG A 61 4.14 -8.70 4.22
C ARG A 61 4.78 -9.00 2.88
N LYS A 62 4.79 -10.27 2.47
CA LYS A 62 5.31 -10.70 1.16
C LYS A 62 4.60 -10.02 0.00
N ARG A 63 3.26 -9.98 0.04
CA ARG A 63 2.46 -9.31 -0.99
C ARG A 63 2.63 -7.79 -0.96
N PHE A 64 2.82 -7.20 0.22
CA PHE A 64 3.04 -5.77 0.35
C PHE A 64 4.43 -5.37 -0.20
N GLY A 65 5.45 -6.19 0.01
CA GLY A 65 6.75 -6.02 -0.63
C GLY A 65 6.67 -6.09 -2.16
N GLN A 66 5.93 -7.05 -2.70
CA GLN A 66 5.70 -7.12 -4.15
C GLN A 66 4.95 -5.89 -4.67
N TRP A 67 3.95 -5.40 -3.94
CA TRP A 67 3.20 -4.19 -4.29
C TRP A 67 4.09 -2.94 -4.41
N ILE A 68 5.17 -2.83 -3.62
CA ILE A 68 6.16 -1.75 -3.76
C ILE A 68 6.79 -1.80 -5.16
N LEU A 69 7.22 -2.99 -5.58
CA LEU A 69 7.86 -3.19 -6.88
C LEU A 69 6.88 -2.97 -8.05
N ASP A 70 5.65 -3.44 -7.90
CA ASP A 70 4.61 -3.28 -8.91
C ASP A 70 4.21 -1.80 -9.07
N THR A 71 4.08 -1.07 -7.96
CA THR A 71 3.82 0.37 -7.97
C THR A 71 4.95 1.13 -8.65
N ALA A 72 6.21 0.82 -8.29
CA ALA A 72 7.38 1.45 -8.88
C ALA A 72 7.59 1.09 -10.36
N ALA A 73 7.10 -0.08 -10.83
CA ALA A 73 7.15 -0.44 -12.24
C ALA A 73 6.24 0.44 -13.12
N ALA A 74 5.18 1.01 -12.54
CA ALA A 74 4.22 1.89 -13.24
C ALA A 74 3.67 1.29 -14.55
N ASN A 75 3.32 0.00 -14.52
CA ASN A 75 2.67 -0.70 -15.62
C ASN A 75 1.15 -0.66 -15.41
N TYR A 76 0.53 0.48 -15.74
CA TYR A 76 -0.90 0.71 -15.49
C TYR A 76 -1.75 0.33 -16.69
N ASP A 77 -1.88 -0.97 -16.91
CA ASP A 77 -2.74 -1.58 -17.92
C ASP A 77 -4.02 -2.19 -17.30
N GLN A 78 -4.77 -2.95 -18.10
CA GLN A 78 -5.98 -3.60 -17.60
C GLN A 78 -5.69 -4.68 -16.56
N VAL A 79 -4.58 -5.41 -16.68
CA VAL A 79 -4.19 -6.44 -15.70
C VAL A 79 -3.91 -5.79 -14.34
N TRP A 80 -3.26 -4.62 -14.35
CA TRP A 80 -3.07 -3.81 -13.15
C TRP A 80 -4.42 -3.36 -12.58
N LEU A 81 -5.32 -2.79 -13.39
CA LEU A 81 -6.65 -2.36 -12.94
C LEU A 81 -7.45 -3.49 -12.27
N ASP A 82 -7.46 -4.68 -12.87
CA ASP A 82 -8.12 -5.87 -12.32
C ASP A 82 -7.53 -6.25 -10.95
N TYR A 83 -6.22 -6.09 -10.78
CA TYR A 83 -5.57 -6.35 -9.50
C TYR A 83 -5.81 -5.25 -8.45
N GLN A 84 -6.07 -4.00 -8.86
CA GLN A 84 -6.49 -2.96 -7.92
C GLN A 84 -7.89 -3.20 -7.38
N GLU A 85 -8.81 -3.69 -8.21
CA GLU A 85 -10.12 -4.17 -7.73
C GLU A 85 -9.95 -5.28 -6.68
N GLU A 86 -9.08 -6.26 -6.98
CA GLU A 86 -8.82 -7.37 -6.06
C GLU A 86 -8.21 -6.91 -4.73
N ILE A 87 -7.26 -5.96 -4.74
CA ILE A 87 -6.67 -5.40 -3.51
C ILE A 87 -7.73 -4.66 -2.69
N GLY A 88 -8.59 -3.85 -3.32
CA GLY A 88 -9.72 -3.20 -2.63
C GLY A 88 -10.62 -4.21 -1.96
N ARG A 89 -10.98 -5.30 -2.66
CA ARG A 89 -11.81 -6.37 -2.11
C ARG A 89 -11.15 -7.11 -0.94
N ARG A 90 -9.82 -7.28 -0.95
CA ARG A 90 -9.05 -7.91 0.13
C ARG A 90 -8.94 -7.06 1.40
N HIS A 91 -9.04 -5.74 1.29
CA HIS A 91 -9.20 -4.84 2.45
C HIS A 91 -10.66 -4.79 2.93
N HIS A 92 -11.60 -4.85 1.99
CA HIS A 92 -13.03 -4.86 2.25
C HIS A 92 -13.51 -6.21 2.80
N ARG A 93 -14.69 -6.23 3.44
CA ARG A 93 -15.29 -7.46 3.99
C ARG A 93 -15.62 -8.51 2.92
N THR A 94 -15.64 -8.11 1.64
CA THR A 94 -15.92 -9.01 0.51
C THR A 94 -14.89 -10.13 0.40
N LYS A 95 -13.59 -9.85 0.62
CA LYS A 95 -12.52 -10.85 0.50
C LYS A 95 -11.48 -10.82 1.62
N LYS A 96 -11.60 -9.91 2.59
CA LYS A 96 -10.69 -9.91 3.74
C LYS A 96 -10.63 -11.29 4.38
N ASN A 97 -9.43 -11.70 4.78
CA ASN A 97 -9.10 -12.98 5.40
C ASN A 97 -9.14 -14.22 4.49
N GLN A 98 -9.79 -14.17 3.32
CA GLN A 98 -9.97 -15.35 2.45
C GLN A 98 -8.67 -15.79 1.78
N THR A 99 -7.82 -14.85 1.36
CA THR A 99 -6.57 -15.16 0.64
C THR A 99 -5.62 -16.03 1.46
N ASP A 100 -5.62 -15.87 2.79
CA ASP A 100 -4.71 -16.60 3.69
C ASP A 100 -5.44 -17.61 4.58
N GLY A 101 -6.77 -17.76 4.42
CA GLY A 101 -7.58 -18.69 5.21
C GLY A 101 -7.58 -18.40 6.72
N VAL A 102 -7.51 -17.13 7.11
CA VAL A 102 -7.39 -16.71 8.52
C VAL A 102 -8.73 -16.29 9.14
N ASP A 103 -8.81 -16.25 10.46
CA ASP A 103 -9.96 -15.72 11.19
C ASP A 103 -9.61 -14.46 11.98
N ALA A 104 -9.45 -13.34 11.26
CA ALA A 104 -9.13 -12.02 11.82
C ALA A 104 -10.32 -11.04 11.70
N ALA A 105 -10.17 -9.82 12.21
CA ALA A 105 -11.17 -8.74 12.07
C ALA A 105 -11.80 -8.72 10.66
N GLU A 106 -13.12 -8.61 10.52
CA GLU A 106 -13.79 -8.85 9.23
C GLU A 106 -13.64 -7.73 8.20
N HIS A 107 -13.27 -6.53 8.64
CA HIS A 107 -13.33 -5.34 7.81
C HIS A 107 -12.26 -4.33 8.23
N ILE A 108 -11.57 -3.72 7.25
CA ILE A 108 -10.71 -2.57 7.48
C ILE A 108 -11.52 -1.31 7.13
N PRO A 109 -11.86 -0.43 8.09
CA PRO A 109 -12.59 0.80 7.79
C PRO A 109 -11.86 1.68 6.76
N PHE A 110 -12.58 2.13 5.74
CA PHE A 110 -12.00 2.88 4.61
C PHE A 110 -11.20 4.13 5.03
N ARG A 111 -11.63 4.81 6.11
CA ARG A 111 -10.91 5.96 6.68
C ARG A 111 -9.42 5.67 6.95
N TYR A 112 -9.07 4.43 7.30
CA TYR A 112 -7.68 4.07 7.55
C TYR A 112 -6.89 3.86 6.26
N LEU A 113 -7.52 3.38 5.17
CA LEU A 113 -6.86 3.32 3.87
C LEU A 113 -6.48 4.72 3.38
N ILE A 114 -7.40 5.69 3.50
CA ILE A 114 -7.13 7.09 3.17
C ILE A 114 -6.02 7.66 4.08
N ALA A 115 -6.14 7.46 5.40
CA ALA A 115 -5.17 7.99 6.35
C ALA A 115 -3.77 7.42 6.14
N LEU A 116 -3.66 6.16 5.70
CA LEU A 116 -2.38 5.49 5.45
C LEU A 116 -1.65 5.97 4.20
N VAL A 117 -2.30 6.71 3.29
CA VAL A 117 -1.62 7.30 2.12
C VAL A 117 -0.40 8.11 2.56
N TYR A 118 -0.57 9.02 3.54
CA TYR A 118 0.51 9.89 4.00
C TYR A 118 1.71 9.14 4.62
N PRO A 119 1.55 8.29 5.67
CA PRO A 119 2.69 7.60 6.25
C PRO A 119 3.35 6.64 5.27
N ILE A 120 2.60 5.96 4.38
CA ILE A 120 3.17 5.07 3.37
C ILE A 120 4.07 5.85 2.40
N THR A 121 3.65 7.03 1.94
CA THR A 121 4.42 7.78 0.93
C THR A 121 5.52 8.62 1.56
N TYR A 122 5.26 9.27 2.70
CA TYR A 122 6.22 10.17 3.34
C TYR A 122 7.41 9.41 3.92
N THR A 123 7.17 8.22 4.49
CA THR A 123 8.26 7.41 5.05
C THR A 123 9.17 6.79 3.99
N LEU A 124 8.83 6.86 2.69
CA LEU A 124 9.73 6.48 1.60
C LEU A 124 10.84 7.50 1.34
N VAL A 125 10.67 8.77 1.74
CA VAL A 125 11.61 9.86 1.40
C VAL A 125 13.06 9.54 1.79
N PRO A 126 13.37 9.02 3.00
CA PRO A 126 14.74 8.65 3.34
C PRO A 126 15.30 7.51 2.47
N PHE A 127 14.46 6.54 2.07
CA PHE A 127 14.87 5.43 1.21
C PHE A 127 15.14 5.89 -0.23
N LEU A 128 14.33 6.81 -0.75
CA LEU A 128 14.50 7.44 -2.06
C LEU A 128 15.79 8.27 -2.14
N ALA A 129 16.31 8.74 -1.01
CA ALA A 129 17.53 9.53 -0.92
C ALA A 129 18.82 8.70 -0.72
N LYS A 130 18.72 7.37 -0.58
CA LYS A 130 19.78 6.51 0.01
C LYS A 130 21.15 6.57 -0.67
N ASP A 131 21.24 6.97 -1.93
CA ASP A 131 22.50 7.05 -2.67
C ASP A 131 22.88 8.50 -3.04
N GLY A 132 22.39 9.48 -2.29
CA GLY A 132 22.68 10.89 -2.53
C GLY A 132 21.96 11.45 -3.76
N ALA A 133 20.80 10.88 -4.11
CA ALA A 133 19.95 11.42 -5.17
C ALA A 133 19.68 12.91 -4.92
N PRO A 134 19.74 13.77 -5.96
CA PRO A 134 19.48 15.20 -5.80
C PRO A 134 18.15 15.45 -5.08
N PRO A 135 18.05 16.45 -4.19
CA PRO A 135 16.81 16.73 -3.46
C PRO A 135 15.58 16.91 -4.37
N ASP A 136 15.76 17.53 -5.54
CA ASP A 136 14.70 17.70 -6.53
C ASP A 136 14.24 16.36 -7.13
N ASP A 137 15.16 15.43 -7.37
CA ASP A 137 14.84 14.08 -7.85
C ASP A 137 14.07 13.29 -6.79
N VAL A 138 14.52 13.37 -5.52
CA VAL A 138 13.82 12.77 -4.38
C VAL A 138 12.40 13.33 -4.26
N HIS A 139 12.25 14.66 -4.41
CA HIS A 139 10.93 15.30 -4.39
C HIS A 139 10.03 14.80 -5.52
N LYS A 140 10.54 14.70 -6.75
CA LYS A 140 9.76 14.20 -7.90
C LYS A 140 9.35 12.74 -7.73
N MET A 141 10.25 11.87 -7.26
CA MET A 141 9.91 10.48 -6.93
C MET A 141 8.84 10.41 -5.83
N TYR A 142 9.00 11.19 -4.76
CA TYR A 142 8.00 11.27 -3.69
C TYR A 142 6.63 11.72 -4.20
N GLN A 143 6.56 12.77 -5.03
CA GLN A 143 5.31 13.23 -5.62
C GLN A 143 4.67 12.16 -6.51
N ALA A 144 5.45 11.46 -7.32
CA ALA A 144 4.95 10.38 -8.15
C ALA A 144 4.38 9.22 -7.31
N TRP A 145 5.06 8.84 -6.22
CA TRP A 145 4.55 7.88 -5.23
C TRP A 145 3.26 8.35 -4.57
N LEU A 146 3.19 9.60 -4.11
CA LEU A 146 1.99 10.17 -3.48
C LEU A 146 0.79 10.12 -4.42
N LYS A 147 0.96 10.57 -5.66
CA LYS A 147 -0.10 10.55 -6.67
C LYS A 147 -0.55 9.12 -7.01
N SER A 148 0.40 8.20 -7.17
CA SER A 148 0.10 6.79 -7.46
C SER A 148 -0.66 6.13 -6.31
N VAL A 149 -0.18 6.23 -5.08
CA VAL A 149 -0.85 5.61 -3.92
C VAL A 149 -2.23 6.21 -3.71
N LEU A 150 -2.39 7.52 -3.91
CA LEU A 150 -3.71 8.16 -3.86
C LEU A 150 -4.65 7.61 -4.95
N MET A 151 -4.18 7.47 -6.19
CA MET A 151 -4.95 6.86 -7.27
C MET A 151 -5.35 5.42 -6.94
N GLN A 152 -4.44 4.63 -6.39
CA GLN A 152 -4.72 3.25 -5.99
C GLN A 152 -5.77 3.18 -4.89
N VAL A 153 -5.68 4.01 -3.85
CA VAL A 153 -6.68 4.05 -2.77
C VAL A 153 -8.05 4.52 -3.27
N ILE A 154 -8.11 5.41 -4.28
CA ILE A 154 -9.35 5.76 -4.99
C ILE A 154 -9.93 4.53 -5.72
N LEU A 155 -9.10 3.72 -6.38
CA LEU A 155 -9.55 2.47 -7.00
C LEU A 155 -10.07 1.46 -5.96
N TRP A 156 -9.35 1.32 -4.84
CA TRP A 156 -9.68 0.41 -3.76
C TRP A 156 -10.93 0.81 -2.97
N SER A 157 -11.42 2.04 -3.16
CA SER A 157 -12.65 2.53 -2.52
C SER A 157 -13.91 1.90 -3.11
N ARG A 158 -13.86 1.35 -4.33
CA ARG A 158 -15.03 0.83 -5.03
C ARG A 158 -15.91 -0.11 -4.20
N PRO A 159 -15.39 -1.15 -3.53
CA PRO A 159 -16.22 -2.03 -2.69
C PRO A 159 -16.76 -1.38 -1.40
N TYR A 160 -16.30 -0.17 -1.04
CA TYR A 160 -16.75 0.58 0.13
C TYR A 160 -17.84 1.61 -0.17
N VAL A 161 -17.87 2.11 -1.41
CA VAL A 161 -18.82 3.12 -1.85
C VAL A 161 -20.15 2.46 -2.21
N ARG A 162 -21.26 3.17 -1.99
CA ARG A 162 -22.58 2.67 -2.36
C ARG A 162 -22.67 2.50 -3.89
N GLU A 163 -23.47 1.54 -4.32
CA GLU A 163 -23.72 1.33 -5.74
C GLU A 163 -24.28 2.62 -6.37
N GLY A 164 -23.69 3.05 -7.47
CA GLY A 164 -24.03 4.31 -8.15
C GLY A 164 -23.28 5.55 -7.66
N ASP A 165 -22.56 5.47 -6.54
CA ASP A 165 -21.90 6.63 -5.90
C ASP A 165 -20.35 6.62 -6.03
N TYR A 166 -19.79 5.68 -6.80
CA TYR A 166 -18.34 5.50 -6.97
C TYR A 166 -17.67 6.59 -7.83
#